data_AF-K9WXQ9-F1
#
_entry.id   AF-K9WXQ9-F1
#
_cell.length_a   1.000
_cell.length_b   1.000
_cell.length_c   1.000
_cell.angle_alpha   90.00
_cell.angle_beta   90.00
_cell.angle_gamma   90.00
#
_symmetry.space_group_name_H-M   'P 1'
#
loop_
_entity.id
_entity.type
_entity.pdbx_description
1 polymer ?
#
loop_
_entity_poly.entity_id
_entity_poly.type
_entity_poly.pdbx_seq_one_letter_code
_entity_poly.pdbx_strand_id
1 'polypeptide(L)'
;MIDPYDFEDDDFDFENEDLFKMNPVSKMTEGEKLQRFKRFFDSSSRAMLQDCLFRIVDYEDGTGILEILCPNEAVRQRLSKKKHKILNNINGCWSQIKSFALCIQQDGKLDCQTFDRNSNLTNNQ
;
A
#
# COMPACT_ATOMS: atom_id res chain seq x y z
N MET A 1 3.84 7.70 40.57
CA MET A 1 3.00 8.61 39.76
C MET A 1 3.85 8.92 38.55
N ILE A 2 3.50 8.34 37.40
CA ILE A 2 4.31 8.40 36.16
C ILE A 2 3.65 9.44 35.26
N ASP A 3 4.47 10.30 34.66
CA ASP A 3 4.08 11.45 33.84
C ASP A 3 3.42 10.99 32.53
N PRO A 4 2.29 11.57 32.07
CA PRO A 4 1.61 11.15 30.85
C PRO A 4 2.24 11.71 29.56
N TYR A 5 3.32 12.48 29.64
CA TYR A 5 3.95 13.15 28.49
C TYR A 5 5.43 12.76 28.27
N ASP A 6 5.83 11.56 28.72
CA ASP A 6 7.08 10.97 28.29
C ASP A 6 6.85 10.22 26.96
N PHE A 7 6.73 11.00 25.89
CA PHE A 7 6.95 10.46 24.54
C PHE A 7 8.46 10.35 24.37
N GLU A 8 9.05 9.31 24.98
CA GLU A 8 10.28 8.77 24.43
C GLU A 8 9.99 8.46 22.96
N ASP A 9 10.91 8.88 22.10
CA ASP A 9 10.95 8.51 20.69
C ASP A 9 10.59 7.02 20.61
N ASP A 10 9.41 6.74 20.05
CA ASP A 10 8.97 5.40 19.68
C ASP A 10 9.86 4.96 18.48
N ASP A 11 11.16 4.90 18.72
CA ASP A 11 12.08 3.94 18.13
C ASP A 11 11.49 2.58 18.50
N PHE A 12 10.51 2.19 17.69
CA PHE A 12 9.91 0.88 17.74
C PHE A 12 11.01 -0.09 17.32
N ASP A 13 11.80 -0.51 18.30
CA ASP A 13 12.81 -1.55 18.21
C ASP A 13 12.11 -2.84 17.78
N PHE A 14 12.01 -3.01 16.46
CA PHE A 14 11.77 -4.30 15.82
C PHE A 14 13.02 -5.19 15.90
N GLU A 15 13.82 -5.10 16.96
CA GLU A 15 14.83 -6.08 17.35
C GLU A 15 14.18 -7.34 17.98
N ASN A 16 13.03 -7.77 17.45
CA ASN A 16 12.65 -9.17 17.51
C ASN A 16 12.85 -9.76 16.11
N GLU A 17 14.14 -9.95 15.81
CA GLU A 17 14.64 -11.02 14.95
C GLU A 17 14.07 -12.37 15.43
N ASP A 18 12.86 -12.66 15.01
CA ASP A 18 12.44 -14.04 14.78
C ASP A 18 11.94 -14.10 13.35
N LEU A 19 12.81 -14.56 12.45
CA LEU A 19 12.60 -15.81 11.72
C LEU A 19 11.15 -16.19 11.35
N PHE A 20 10.30 -15.24 10.99
CA PHE A 20 9.25 -15.53 10.03
C PHE A 20 10.00 -15.91 8.77
N LYS A 21 10.22 -17.21 8.57
CA LYS A 21 10.39 -17.81 7.25
C LYS A 21 9.37 -17.11 6.39
N MET A 22 9.79 -16.10 5.61
CA MET A 22 8.88 -15.36 4.77
C MET A 22 8.25 -16.43 3.90
N ASN A 23 6.98 -16.72 4.17
CA ASN A 23 6.29 -17.76 3.45
C ASN A 23 6.45 -17.44 1.96
N PRO A 24 6.68 -18.42 1.09
CA PRO A 24 6.63 -18.16 -0.34
C PRO A 24 5.32 -17.43 -0.63
N VAL A 25 5.33 -16.45 -1.54
CA VAL A 25 4.17 -15.55 -1.79
C VAL A 25 2.85 -16.32 -1.96
N SER A 26 2.92 -17.55 -2.48
CA SER A 26 1.80 -18.49 -2.63
C SER A 26 1.13 -18.96 -1.33
N LYS A 27 1.80 -18.83 -0.17
CA LYS A 27 1.31 -19.23 1.15
C LYS A 27 1.09 -18.04 2.10
N MET A 28 1.38 -16.81 1.65
CA MET A 28 1.15 -15.60 2.45
C MET A 28 -0.32 -15.21 2.43
N THR A 29 -0.84 -14.83 3.60
CA THR A 29 -2.12 -14.13 3.73
C THR A 29 -2.04 -12.74 3.08
N GLU A 30 -3.20 -12.14 2.79
CA GLU A 30 -3.23 -10.80 2.21
C GLU A 30 -2.59 -9.74 3.12
N GLY A 31 -2.72 -9.89 4.44
CA GLY A 31 -2.04 -9.03 5.42
C GLY A 31 -0.51 -9.14 5.37
N GLU A 32 0.04 -10.36 5.24
CA GLU A 32 1.48 -10.58 5.10
C GLU A 32 2.02 -10.03 3.78
N LYS A 33 1.27 -10.19 2.68
CA LYS A 33 1.63 -9.58 1.39
C LYS A 33 1.63 -8.06 1.46
N LEU A 34 0.66 -7.45 2.14
CA LEU A 34 0.62 -6.00 2.39
C LEU A 34 1.81 -5.53 3.25
N GLN A 35 2.17 -6.26 4.30
CA GLN A 35 3.37 -5.94 5.09
C GLN A 35 4.64 -6.03 4.23
N ARG A 36 4.77 -7.08 3.43
CA ARG A 36 5.90 -7.23 2.50
C ARG A 36 5.94 -6.10 1.47
N PHE A 37 4.79 -5.73 0.90
CA PHE A 37 4.67 -4.60 -0.01
C PHE A 37 5.18 -3.31 0.62
N LYS A 38 4.76 -2.98 1.85
CA LYS A 38 5.21 -1.79 2.59
C LYS A 38 6.73 -1.78 2.85
N ARG A 39 7.38 -2.94 3.00
CA ARG A 39 8.84 -3.06 3.22
C ARG A 39 9.68 -2.66 2.01
N PHE A 40 9.15 -2.67 0.79
CA PHE A 40 9.90 -2.24 -0.40
C PHE A 40 10.07 -0.71 -0.52
N PHE A 41 9.44 0.05 0.37
CA PHE A 41 9.47 1.50 0.36
C PHE A 41 10.42 2.04 1.43
N ASP A 42 11.07 3.16 1.08
CA ASP A 42 11.85 3.99 1.98
C ASP A 42 10.98 4.50 3.15
N SER A 43 11.60 4.85 4.28
CA SER A 43 10.92 5.30 5.50
C SER A 43 9.84 6.35 5.24
N SER A 44 10.15 7.35 4.40
CA SER A 44 9.20 8.42 4.02
C SER A 44 7.95 7.90 3.30
N SER A 45 8.11 6.96 2.37
CA SER A 45 6.98 6.39 1.63
C SER A 45 6.22 5.34 2.43
N ARG A 46 6.92 4.61 3.28
CA ARG A 46 6.32 3.64 4.17
C ARG A 46 5.41 4.32 5.18
N ALA A 47 5.81 5.48 5.73
CA ALA A 47 4.95 6.30 6.58
C ALA A 47 3.67 6.72 5.84
N MET A 48 3.80 7.27 4.62
CA MET A 48 2.62 7.62 3.80
C MET A 48 1.70 6.42 3.52
N LEU A 49 2.27 5.23 3.28
CA LEU A 49 1.51 4.00 3.07
C LEU A 49 0.95 3.40 4.37
N GLN A 50 1.45 3.78 5.55
CA GLN A 50 0.88 3.38 6.82
C GLN A 50 -0.43 4.11 7.09
N ASP A 51 -0.52 5.37 6.68
CA ASP A 51 -1.74 6.19 6.80
C ASP A 51 -2.82 5.84 5.75
N CYS A 52 -2.48 5.04 4.74
CA CYS A 52 -3.43 4.60 3.73
C CYS A 52 -4.18 3.33 4.15
N LEU A 53 -5.43 3.20 3.70
CA LEU A 53 -6.18 1.94 3.75
C LEU A 53 -6.01 1.18 2.44
N PHE A 54 -6.01 -0.15 2.52
CA PHE A 54 -5.80 -1.02 1.37
C PHE A 54 -6.99 -1.94 1.18
N ARG A 55 -7.40 -2.11 -0.07
CA ARG A 55 -8.43 -3.06 -0.46
C ARG A 55 -8.02 -3.72 -1.77
N ILE A 56 -8.23 -5.02 -1.85
CA ILE A 56 -8.07 -5.77 -3.09
C ILE A 56 -9.48 -5.96 -3.66
N VAL A 57 -9.64 -5.59 -4.92
CA VAL A 57 -10.86 -5.83 -5.68
C VAL A 57 -10.53 -6.84 -6.76
N ASP A 58 -11.08 -8.04 -6.61
CA ASP A 58 -10.94 -9.11 -7.58
C ASP A 58 -12.06 -9.01 -8.63
N TYR A 59 -11.70 -9.22 -9.89
CA TYR A 59 -12.60 -9.25 -11.04
C TYR A 59 -12.88 -10.70 -11.46
N GLU A 60 -14.02 -10.90 -12.15
CA GLU A 60 -14.47 -12.24 -12.59
C GLU A 60 -13.51 -12.93 -13.57
N ASP A 61 -12.64 -12.17 -14.25
CA ASP A 61 -11.62 -12.67 -15.16
C ASP A 61 -10.36 -13.23 -14.45
N GLY A 62 -10.39 -13.27 -13.11
CA GLY A 62 -9.26 -13.73 -12.29
C GLY A 62 -8.13 -12.72 -12.17
N THR A 63 -8.34 -11.48 -12.63
CA THR A 63 -7.45 -10.35 -12.35
C THR A 63 -7.96 -9.56 -11.16
N GLY A 64 -7.09 -8.71 -10.59
CA GLY A 64 -7.51 -7.82 -9.52
C GLY A 64 -6.81 -6.46 -9.60
N ILE A 65 -7.35 -5.52 -8.84
CA ILE A 65 -6.79 -4.19 -8.62
C ILE A 65 -6.54 -3.98 -7.11
N LEU A 66 -5.39 -3.38 -6.79
CA LEU A 66 -5.11 -2.91 -5.44
C LEU A 66 -5.61 -1.47 -5.30
N GLU A 67 -6.67 -1.25 -4.55
CA GLU A 67 -7.15 0.08 -4.17
C GLU A 67 -6.40 0.55 -2.92
N ILE A 68 -5.74 1.69 -3.04
CA ILE A 68 -5.03 2.38 -1.96
C ILE A 68 -5.79 3.67 -1.67
N LEU A 69 -6.53 3.68 -0.56
CA LEU A 69 -7.26 4.84 -0.08
C LEU A 69 -6.31 5.76 0.69
N CYS A 70 -5.99 6.88 0.08
CA CYS A 70 -5.15 7.93 0.62
C CYS A 70 -5.95 8.82 1.56
N PRO A 71 -5.38 9.26 2.69
CA PRO A 71 -6.07 10.13 3.64
C PRO A 71 -6.27 11.56 3.10
N ASN A 72 -5.43 12.02 2.18
CA ASN A 72 -5.52 13.34 1.58
C ASN A 72 -4.85 13.41 0.19
N GLU A 73 -5.07 14.54 -0.50
CA GLU A 73 -4.59 14.75 -1.86
C GLU A 73 -3.07 14.82 -1.96
N ALA A 74 -2.41 15.37 -0.92
CA ALA A 74 -0.96 15.49 -0.89
C ALA A 74 -0.28 14.12 -0.88
N VAL A 75 -0.82 13.16 -0.12
CA VAL A 75 -0.36 11.76 -0.11
C VAL A 75 -0.60 11.10 -1.47
N ARG A 76 -1.81 11.27 -2.04
CA ARG A 76 -2.14 10.76 -3.38
C ARG A 76 -1.16 11.24 -4.45
N GLN A 77 -0.88 12.54 -4.49
CA GLN A 77 0.06 13.11 -5.47
C GLN A 77 1.49 12.60 -5.29
N ARG A 78 1.95 12.44 -4.04
CA ARG A 78 3.28 11.89 -3.75
C ARG A 78 3.39 10.42 -4.15
N LEU A 79 2.36 9.61 -3.88
CA LEU A 79 2.30 8.21 -4.29
C LEU A 79 2.19 8.05 -5.81
N SER A 80 1.42 8.92 -6.48
CA SER A 80 1.31 8.95 -7.95
C SER A 80 2.67 9.17 -8.63
N LYS A 81 3.54 10.02 -8.07
CA LYS A 81 4.93 10.18 -8.55
C LYS A 81 5.76 8.89 -8.41
N LYS A 82 5.39 8.00 -7.46
CA LYS A 82 6.04 6.71 -7.22
C LYS A 82 5.31 5.53 -7.87
N LYS A 83 4.39 5.78 -8.82
CA LYS A 83 3.56 4.76 -9.50
C LYS A 83 4.33 3.56 -10.05
N HIS A 84 5.47 3.77 -10.72
CA HIS A 84 6.28 2.67 -11.25
C HIS A 84 6.82 1.76 -10.14
N LYS A 85 7.25 2.35 -9.01
CA LYS A 85 7.73 1.59 -7.86
C LYS A 85 6.59 0.82 -7.20
N ILE A 86 5.41 1.41 -7.09
CA ILE A 86 4.21 0.72 -6.59
C ILE A 86 3.90 -0.48 -7.48
N LEU A 87 3.80 -0.28 -8.79
CA LEU A 87 3.45 -1.34 -9.73
C LEU A 87 4.45 -2.50 -9.75
N ASN A 88 5.76 -2.20 -9.75
CA ASN A 88 6.80 -3.22 -9.73
C ASN A 88 6.73 -4.09 -8.47
N ASN A 89 6.44 -3.48 -7.31
CA ASN A 89 6.33 -4.21 -6.05
C ASN A 89 5.02 -4.99 -5.92
N ILE A 90 3.93 -4.52 -6.54
CA ILE A 90 2.68 -5.27 -6.63
C ILE A 90 2.91 -6.59 -7.36
N ASN A 91 3.56 -6.57 -8.53
CA ASN A 91 3.87 -7.78 -9.29
C ASN A 91 4.70 -8.81 -8.49
N GLY A 92 5.52 -8.35 -7.54
CA GLY A 92 6.31 -9.21 -6.66
C GLY A 92 5.53 -9.81 -5.48
N CYS A 93 4.36 -9.25 -5.14
CA CYS A 93 3.53 -9.66 -4.00
C CYS A 93 2.23 -10.35 -4.44
N TRP A 94 1.68 -9.98 -5.58
CA TRP A 94 0.43 -10.50 -6.12
C TRP A 94 0.59 -10.78 -7.62
N SER A 95 0.41 -12.03 -8.02
CA SER A 95 0.48 -12.41 -9.45
C SER A 95 -0.79 -12.05 -10.21
N GLN A 96 -1.93 -12.01 -9.53
CA GLN A 96 -3.24 -11.71 -10.10
C GLN A 96 -3.53 -10.21 -10.19
N ILE A 97 -2.88 -9.40 -9.33
CA ILE A 97 -3.09 -7.95 -9.32
C ILE A 97 -2.18 -7.31 -10.35
N LYS A 98 -2.80 -6.64 -11.32
CA LYS A 98 -2.12 -6.10 -12.50
C LYS A 98 -2.15 -4.58 -12.56
N SER A 99 -3.02 -3.96 -11.79
CA SER A 99 -3.23 -2.53 -11.71
C SER A 99 -3.40 -2.11 -10.26
N PHE A 100 -3.32 -0.80 -10.00
CA PHE A 100 -3.67 -0.24 -8.70
C PHE A 100 -4.43 1.06 -8.88
N ALA A 101 -5.23 1.41 -7.88
CA ALA A 101 -5.91 2.69 -7.82
C ALA A 101 -5.45 3.48 -6.59
N LEU A 102 -5.22 4.77 -6.76
CA LEU A 102 -5.06 5.71 -5.65
C LEU A 102 -6.37 6.47 -5.47
N CYS A 103 -7.08 6.15 -4.39
CA CYS A 103 -8.38 6.72 -4.09
C CYS A 103 -8.27 7.78 -3.00
N ILE A 104 -9.17 8.76 -3.03
CA ILE A 104 -9.38 9.72 -1.94
C ILE A 104 -10.89 9.90 -1.76
N GLN A 105 -11.32 10.10 -0.52
CA GLN A 105 -12.70 10.48 -0.26
C GLN A 105 -12.82 12.01 -0.28
N GLN A 106 -13.54 12.55 -1.26
CA GLN A 106 -13.84 13.98 -1.41
C GLN A 106 -15.35 14.17 -1.54
N ASP A 107 -15.93 15.05 -0.72
CA ASP A 107 -17.36 15.40 -0.76
C ASP A 107 -18.31 14.18 -0.70
N GLY A 108 -17.94 13.18 0.09
CA GLY A 108 -18.71 11.93 0.23
C GLY A 108 -18.59 10.96 -0.96
N LYS A 109 -17.80 11.29 -1.99
CA LYS A 109 -17.52 10.44 -3.15
C LYS A 109 -16.08 9.93 -3.12
N LEU A 110 -15.89 8.72 -3.66
CA LEU A 110 -14.58 8.12 -3.81
C LEU A 110 -14.01 8.52 -5.18
N ASP A 111 -12.96 9.35 -5.19
CA ASP A 111 -12.24 9.75 -6.39
C ASP A 111 -10.97 8.89 -6.56
N CYS A 112 -10.97 7.99 -7.54
CA CYS A 112 -9.92 7.00 -7.75
C CYS A 112 -9.15 7.23 -9.05
N GLN A 113 -7.83 7.39 -8.93
CA GLN A 113 -6.90 7.41 -10.04
C GLN A 113 -6.35 5.99 -10.27
N THR A 114 -6.79 5.34 -11.34
CA THR A 114 -6.35 3.98 -11.67
C THR A 114 -5.11 4.02 -12.56
N PHE A 115 -4.13 3.17 -12.25
CA PHE A 115 -2.90 3.02 -13.01
C PHE A 115 -2.81 1.60 -13.57
N ASP A 116 -2.63 1.50 -14.89
CA ASP A 116 -2.45 0.23 -15.60
C ASP A 116 -1.03 -0.33 -15.41
N ARG A 117 -0.78 -1.52 -16.00
CA ARG A 117 0.54 -2.18 -16.02
C ARG A 117 1.68 -1.34 -16.58
N ASN A 118 1.37 -0.34 -17.41
CA ASN A 118 2.34 0.56 -18.00
C ASN A 118 2.48 1.86 -17.18
N SER A 119 1.88 1.91 -15.99
CA SER A 119 1.81 3.10 -15.14
C SER A 119 1.11 4.29 -15.82
N ASN A 120 0.26 4.03 -16.80
CA ASN A 120 -0.60 5.03 -17.42
C ASN A 120 -1.82 5.25 -16.54
N LEU A 121 -2.21 6.51 -16.40
CA LEU A 121 -3.46 6.85 -15.74
C LEU A 121 -4.61 6.43 -16.68
N THR A 122 -5.41 5.48 -16.24
CA THR A 122 -6.65 5.11 -16.91
C THR A 122 -7.79 5.83 -16.20
N ASN A 123 -8.32 6.86 -16.85
CA ASN A 123 -9.57 7.48 -16.40
C ASN A 123 -10.71 6.52 -16.74
N ASN A 124 -11.16 5.74 -15.76
CA ASN A 124 -12.47 5.13 -15.86
C ASN A 124 -13.49 6.23 -15.60
N GLN A 125 -14.01 6.84 -16.67
CA GLN A 125 -15.23 7.66 -16.64
C GLN A 125 -16.45 6.75 -16.44
#